data_AF-A0A5P2AU16-F1
#
_entry.id   AF-A0A5P2AU16-F1
#
_cell.length_a   1.000
_cell.length_b   1.000
_cell.length_c   1.000
_cell.angle_alpha   90.00
_cell.angle_beta   90.00
_cell.angle_gamma   90.00
#
_symmetry.space_group_name_H-M   'P 1'
#
loop_
_entity.id
_entity.type
_entity.pdbx_description
1 polymer ?
#
loop_
_entity_poly.entity_id
_entity_poly.type
_entity_poly.pdbx_seq_one_letter_code
_entity_poly.pdbx_strand_id
1 'polypeptide(L)'
;MPRLGDLAADTAHSGRVGVVVTLPGEDSATTYHLRLPDGGPTWSAPADGSTLLPVPAQITHTTLLPSGGAVYDPRTHQGSVPVVFHFTDGSISEGALVLTSMELERLYAQIGRLLVSHEKATGDLE
;
A
#
# COMPACT_ATOMS: atom_id res chain seq x y z
N MET A 1 -16.90 2.78 -7.87
CA MET A 1 -17.44 4.13 -7.66
C MET A 1 -16.82 4.66 -6.37
N PRO A 2 -16.20 5.86 -6.40
CA PRO A 2 -15.61 6.48 -5.21
C PRO A 2 -16.64 6.68 -4.10
N ARG A 3 -16.20 6.57 -2.85
CA ARG A 3 -16.99 6.74 -1.63
C ARG A 3 -16.63 8.04 -0.93
N LEU A 4 -17.50 8.49 -0.03
CA LEU A 4 -17.24 9.65 0.81
C LEU A 4 -15.98 9.40 1.65
N GLY A 5 -15.04 10.34 1.64
CA GLY A 5 -13.74 10.24 2.31
C GLY A 5 -12.63 9.60 1.47
N ASP A 6 -12.93 8.99 0.32
CA ASP A 6 -11.90 8.40 -0.55
C ASP A 6 -11.01 9.49 -1.15
N LEU A 7 -9.72 9.19 -1.31
CA LEU A 7 -8.84 9.95 -2.19
C LEU A 7 -9.06 9.54 -3.65
N ALA A 8 -9.33 10.51 -4.50
CA ALA A 8 -9.48 10.32 -5.93
C ALA A 8 -8.62 11.31 -6.72
N ALA A 9 -7.97 10.82 -7.76
CA ALA A 9 -7.32 11.63 -8.78
C ALA A 9 -8.32 11.95 -9.88
N ASP A 10 -8.54 13.23 -10.16
CA ASP A 10 -9.48 13.67 -11.17
C ASP A 10 -8.76 14.00 -12.48
N THR A 11 -8.95 13.14 -13.47
CA THR A 11 -8.34 13.25 -14.81
C THR A 11 -8.83 14.47 -15.59
N ALA A 12 -10.04 14.97 -15.32
CA ALA A 12 -10.53 16.22 -15.91
C ALA A 12 -9.84 17.46 -15.34
N HIS A 13 -9.19 17.33 -14.17
CA HIS A 13 -8.43 18.38 -13.50
C HIS A 13 -6.94 18.04 -13.46
N SER A 14 -6.38 17.57 -14.58
CA SER A 14 -4.94 17.26 -14.73
C SER A 14 -4.40 16.25 -13.72
N GLY A 15 -5.23 15.30 -13.28
CA GLY A 15 -4.85 14.30 -12.28
C GLY A 15 -4.77 14.85 -10.85
N ARG A 16 -5.36 16.02 -10.59
CA ARG A 16 -5.41 16.61 -9.26
C ARG A 16 -6.07 15.65 -8.27
N VAL A 17 -5.43 15.45 -7.12
CA VAL A 17 -5.92 14.57 -6.06
C VAL A 17 -6.75 15.36 -5.05
N GLY A 18 -7.92 14.84 -4.71
CA GLY A 18 -8.78 15.35 -3.65
C GLY A 18 -9.48 14.26 -2.88
N VAL A 19 -9.94 14.61 -1.68
CA VAL A 19 -10.85 13.81 -0.87
C VAL A 19 -12.27 14.04 -1.38
N VAL A 20 -13.02 12.97 -1.61
CA VAL A 20 -14.45 13.04 -1.95
C VAL A 20 -15.22 13.49 -0.71
N VAL A 21 -15.89 14.63 -0.79
CA VAL A 21 -16.63 15.27 0.32
C VAL A 21 -18.14 15.33 0.09
N THR A 22 -18.62 14.99 -1.11
CA THR A 22 -20.05 14.85 -1.42
C THR A 22 -20.23 13.87 -2.57
N LEU A 23 -21.23 13.00 -2.46
CA LEU A 23 -21.61 12.04 -3.50
C LEU A 23 -22.80 12.56 -4.33
N PRO A 24 -22.90 12.20 -5.62
CA PRO A 24 -24.12 12.41 -6.38
C PRO A 24 -25.31 11.70 -5.72
N GLY A 25 -26.44 12.38 -5.59
CA GLY A 25 -27.64 11.90 -4.91
C GLY A 25 -27.71 12.23 -3.42
N GLU A 26 -26.61 12.69 -2.81
CA GLU A 26 -26.58 13.18 -1.43
C GLU A 26 -26.95 14.67 -1.40
N ASP A 27 -27.86 15.09 -0.52
CA ASP A 27 -28.33 16.48 -0.41
C ASP A 27 -28.75 17.14 -1.74
N SER A 28 -29.30 16.36 -2.68
CA SER A 28 -29.63 16.79 -4.06
C SER A 28 -28.43 17.17 -4.93
N ALA A 29 -27.21 16.84 -4.52
CA ALA A 29 -26.01 17.00 -5.33
C ALA A 29 -26.13 16.16 -6.62
N THR A 30 -25.77 16.76 -7.75
CA THR A 30 -25.82 16.12 -9.07
C THR A 30 -24.44 15.69 -9.56
N THR A 31 -23.40 15.92 -8.75
CA THR A 31 -21.99 15.69 -9.08
C THR A 31 -21.22 15.26 -7.83
N TYR A 32 -20.06 14.64 -8.03
CA TYR A 32 -19.10 14.44 -6.95
C TYR A 32 -18.47 15.79 -6.60
N HIS A 33 -18.24 16.04 -5.32
CA HIS A 33 -17.42 17.18 -4.87
C HIS A 33 -16.15 16.68 -4.20
N LEU A 34 -15.03 17.27 -4.59
CA LEU A 34 -13.69 16.95 -4.08
C LEU A 34 -13.06 18.17 -3.43
N ARG A 35 -12.26 17.94 -2.40
CA ARG A 35 -11.48 18.98 -1.70
C ARG A 35 -10.03 18.54 -1.57
N LEU A 36 -9.10 19.49 -1.57
CA LEU A 36 -7.70 19.18 -1.28
C LEU A 36 -7.57 18.61 0.15
N PRO A 37 -6.67 17.63 0.39
CA PRO A 37 -6.50 17.01 1.70
C PRO A 37 -6.09 17.98 2.83
N ASP A 38 -5.39 19.06 2.50
CA ASP A 38 -4.93 20.11 3.42
C ASP A 38 -5.99 21.18 3.72
N GLY A 39 -7.19 21.06 3.12
CA GLY A 39 -8.22 22.09 3.17
C GLY A 39 -7.98 23.12 2.06
N GLY A 40 -8.95 23.25 1.16
CA GLY A 40 -8.82 24.13 0.00
C GLY A 40 -10.14 24.29 -0.75
N PRO A 41 -10.12 24.95 -1.93
CA PRO A 41 -11.31 25.12 -2.74
C PRO A 41 -11.86 23.75 -3.15
N THR A 42 -13.16 23.60 -3.03
CA THR A 42 -13.89 22.42 -3.49
C THR A 42 -14.06 22.51 -5.00
N TRP A 43 -13.91 21.41 -5.73
CA TRP A 43 -14.25 21.31 -7.15
C TRP A 43 -15.21 20.14 -7.40
N SER A 44 -15.78 20.09 -8.60
CA SER A 44 -16.79 19.09 -8.95
C SER A 44 -16.29 18.14 -10.03
N ALA A 45 -16.70 16.88 -9.96
CA ALA A 45 -16.47 15.86 -10.98
C ALA A 45 -17.80 15.21 -11.42
N PRO A 46 -17.90 14.69 -12.65
CA PRO A 46 -19.14 14.12 -13.19
C PRO A 46 -19.76 13.05 -12.30
N ALA A 47 -21.09 12.99 -12.24
CA ALA A 47 -21.84 12.06 -11.39
C ALA A 47 -21.60 10.57 -11.68
N ASP A 48 -21.18 10.23 -12.89
CA ASP A 48 -20.82 8.88 -13.27
C ASP A 48 -19.42 8.46 -12.76
N GLY A 49 -18.68 9.39 -12.15
CA GLY A 49 -17.33 9.16 -11.63
C GLY A 49 -16.30 8.84 -12.72
N SER A 50 -16.63 9.06 -14.01
CA SER A 50 -15.82 8.63 -15.15
C SER A 50 -14.42 9.25 -15.19
N THR A 51 -14.23 10.40 -14.54
CA THR A 51 -12.94 11.10 -14.49
C THR A 51 -12.15 10.78 -13.22
N LEU A 52 -12.75 10.09 -12.25
CA LEU A 52 -12.17 9.83 -10.93
C LEU A 52 -11.46 8.47 -10.90
N LEU A 53 -10.17 8.50 -10.64
CA LEU A 53 -9.34 7.32 -10.44
C LEU A 53 -9.01 7.15 -8.96
N PRO A 54 -9.03 5.91 -8.42
CA PRO A 54 -8.62 5.67 -7.04
C PRO A 54 -7.15 6.05 -6.87
N VAL A 55 -6.83 6.72 -5.76
CA VAL A 55 -5.44 6.93 -5.36
C VAL A 55 -5.00 5.73 -4.54
N PRO A 56 -4.00 4.95 -4.99
CA PRO A 56 -3.52 3.82 -4.21
C PRO A 56 -2.95 4.30 -2.88
N ALA A 57 -3.38 3.67 -1.78
CA ALA A 57 -2.75 3.90 -0.49
C ALA A 57 -1.26 3.54 -0.57
N GLN A 58 -0.43 4.23 0.22
CA GLN A 58 1.01 3.96 0.24
C GLN A 58 1.31 2.80 1.18
N ILE A 59 2.27 1.95 0.81
CA ILE A 59 2.79 0.92 1.70
C ILE A 59 3.56 1.60 2.83
N THR A 60 3.20 1.29 4.06
CA THR A 60 3.89 1.75 5.27
C THR A 60 5.01 0.81 5.67
N HIS A 61 4.72 -0.49 5.70
CA HIS A 61 5.67 -1.54 6.05
C HIS A 61 5.20 -2.89 5.49
N THR A 62 6.10 -3.87 5.57
CA THR A 62 5.88 -5.23 5.07
C THR A 62 6.26 -6.22 6.16
N THR A 63 5.44 -7.25 6.36
CA THR A 63 5.71 -8.34 7.31
C THR A 63 5.71 -9.68 6.59
N LEU A 64 6.35 -10.70 7.16
CA LEU A 64 6.27 -12.06 6.63
C LEU A 64 4.84 -12.62 6.79
N LEU A 65 4.36 -13.38 5.80
CA LEU A 65 3.09 -14.08 5.91
C LEU A 65 3.28 -15.33 6.79
N PRO A 66 2.61 -15.47 7.94
CA PRO A 66 2.92 -16.52 8.94
C PRO A 66 2.78 -17.96 8.45
N SER A 67 1.90 -18.20 7.47
CA SER A 67 1.60 -19.53 6.91
C SER A 67 2.28 -19.79 5.56
N GLY A 68 3.03 -18.82 5.02
CA GLY A 68 3.66 -18.92 3.72
C GLY A 68 5.12 -19.38 3.80
N GLY A 69 5.42 -20.54 3.24
CA GLY A 69 6.79 -21.01 3.10
C GLY A 69 7.56 -20.28 1.99
N ALA A 70 8.86 -20.07 2.17
CA ALA A 70 9.73 -19.60 1.11
C ALA A 70 9.90 -20.69 0.03
N VAL A 71 9.88 -20.30 -1.24
CA VAL A 71 10.05 -21.20 -2.39
C VAL A 71 11.20 -20.70 -3.24
N TYR A 72 11.99 -21.63 -3.80
CA TYR A 72 13.02 -21.32 -4.77
C TYR A 72 12.62 -21.90 -6.13
N ASP A 73 12.54 -21.06 -7.15
CA ASP A 73 12.33 -21.49 -8.54
C ASP A 73 13.69 -21.63 -9.25
N PRO A 74 14.14 -22.87 -9.55
CA PRO A 74 15.40 -23.09 -10.24
C PRO A 74 15.39 -22.64 -11.70
N ARG A 75 14.22 -22.42 -12.32
CA ARG A 75 14.13 -21.99 -13.72
C ARG A 75 14.45 -20.51 -13.89
N THR A 76 14.05 -19.70 -12.92
CA THR A 76 14.29 -18.25 -12.90
C THR A 76 15.45 -17.85 -11.99
N HIS A 77 15.99 -18.82 -11.23
CA HIS A 77 17.02 -18.60 -10.21
C HIS A 77 16.60 -17.56 -9.15
N GLN A 78 15.33 -17.63 -8.74
CA GLN A 78 14.74 -16.67 -7.79
C GLN A 78 14.14 -17.38 -6.59
N GLY A 79 14.33 -16.78 -5.42
CA GLY A 79 13.59 -17.09 -4.21
C GLY A 79 12.35 -16.21 -4.10
N SER A 80 11.27 -16.74 -3.53
CA SER A 80 10.05 -16.01 -3.24
C SER A 80 9.65 -16.26 -1.78
N VAL A 81 9.46 -15.19 -1.03
CA VAL A 81 8.98 -15.24 0.37
C VAL A 81 7.61 -14.56 0.43
N PRO A 82 6.55 -15.26 0.87
CA PRO A 82 5.24 -14.65 1.03
C PRO A 82 5.26 -13.54 2.10
N VAL A 83 4.64 -12.39 1.78
CA VAL A 83 4.61 -11.20 2.63
C VAL A 83 3.21 -10.57 2.68
N VAL A 84 2.99 -9.74 3.70
CA VAL A 84 1.82 -8.88 3.86
C VAL A 84 2.27 -7.41 3.78
N PHE A 85 1.70 -6.67 2.86
CA PHE A 85 1.85 -5.21 2.76
C PHE A 85 0.81 -4.52 3.61
N HIS A 86 1.24 -3.57 4.43
CA HIS A 86 0.36 -2.75 5.27
C HIS A 86 0.31 -1.34 4.71
N PHE A 87 -0.89 -0.81 4.47
CA PHE A 87 -1.09 0.47 3.81
C PHE A 87 -1.44 1.58 4.80
N THR A 88 -1.26 2.83 4.39
CA THR A 88 -1.54 4.02 5.20
C THR A 88 -3.00 4.15 5.62
N ASP A 89 -3.92 3.52 4.88
CA ASP A 89 -5.35 3.48 5.19
C ASP A 89 -5.76 2.32 6.13
N GLY A 90 -4.78 1.55 6.60
CA GLY A 90 -4.98 0.38 7.46
C GLY A 90 -5.40 -0.89 6.70
N SER A 91 -5.54 -0.82 5.38
CA SER A 91 -5.75 -2.02 4.56
C SER A 91 -4.48 -2.87 4.49
N ILE A 92 -4.66 -4.15 4.17
CA ILE A 92 -3.57 -5.11 3.98
C ILE A 92 -3.73 -5.84 2.65
N SER A 93 -2.61 -6.24 2.06
CA SER A 93 -2.59 -7.07 0.85
C SER A 93 -1.49 -8.14 0.95
N GLU A 94 -1.80 -9.35 0.52
CA GLU A 94 -0.81 -10.43 0.42
C GLU A 94 -0.02 -10.35 -0.89
N GLY A 95 1.24 -10.74 -0.85
CA GLY A 95 2.08 -10.85 -2.03
C GLY A 95 3.36 -11.62 -1.76
N ALA A 96 4.38 -11.38 -2.59
CA ALA A 96 5.67 -12.06 -2.48
C ALA A 96 6.83 -11.08 -2.62
N LEU A 97 7.82 -11.22 -1.74
CA LEU A 97 9.15 -10.67 -1.95
C LEU A 97 9.93 -11.63 -2.84
N VAL A 98 10.14 -11.24 -4.09
CA VAL A 98 10.94 -11.99 -5.07
C VAL A 98 12.37 -11.50 -5.03
N LEU A 99 13.31 -12.43 -4.87
CA LEU A 99 14.73 -12.17 -4.70
C LEU A 99 15.51 -12.95 -5.74
N THR A 100 16.46 -12.30 -6.39
CA THR A 100 17.51 -12.99 -7.14
C THR A 100 18.40 -13.81 -6.20
N SER A 101 19.17 -14.77 -6.72
CA SER A 101 20.12 -15.55 -5.90
C SER A 101 21.09 -14.66 -5.11
N MET A 102 21.59 -13.58 -5.73
CA MET A 102 22.50 -12.64 -5.05
C MET A 102 21.79 -11.89 -3.91
N GLU A 103 20.55 -11.48 -4.09
CA GLU A 103 19.77 -10.82 -3.05
C GLU A 103 19.43 -11.77 -1.91
N LEU A 104 19.15 -13.05 -2.22
CA LEU A 104 18.92 -14.09 -1.23
C LEU A 104 20.14 -14.28 -0.31
N GLU A 105 21.33 -14.39 -0.89
CA GLU A 105 22.58 -14.53 -0.13
C GLU A 105 22.85 -13.29 0.75
N ARG A 106 22.65 -12.09 0.18
CA ARG A 106 22.80 -10.84 0.92
C ARG A 106 21.83 -10.74 2.09
N LEU A 107 20.57 -11.12 1.87
CA LEU A 107 19.53 -11.10 2.89
C LEU A 107 19.82 -12.12 4.00
N TYR A 108 20.24 -13.34 3.65
CA TYR A 108 20.67 -14.35 4.62
C TYR A 108 21.78 -13.82 5.55
N ALA A 109 22.82 -13.20 4.97
CA ALA A 109 23.91 -12.64 5.74
C ALA A 109 23.47 -11.48 6.65
N GLN A 110 22.52 -10.65 6.21
CA GLN A 110 21.95 -9.57 7.03
C GLN A 110 21.10 -10.09 8.18
N ILE A 111 20.22 -11.06 7.92
CA ILE A 111 19.37 -11.69 8.94
C ILE A 111 20.23 -12.41 9.98
N GLY A 112 21.26 -13.15 9.56
CA GLY A 112 22.18 -13.82 10.49
C GLY A 112 22.84 -12.84 11.46
N ARG A 113 23.26 -11.64 10.99
CA ARG A 113 23.79 -10.59 11.88
C ARG A 113 22.74 -10.05 12.84
N LEU A 114 21.50 -9.84 12.39
CA LEU A 114 20.40 -9.38 13.24
C LEU A 114 20.07 -10.40 14.34
N LEU A 115 20.06 -11.69 14.03
CA LEU A 115 19.80 -12.74 15.00
C LEU A 115 20.90 -12.82 16.08
N VAL A 116 22.17 -12.74 15.68
CA VAL A 116 23.28 -12.66 16.65
C VAL A 116 23.16 -11.41 17.54
N SER A 117 22.77 -10.26 16.98
CA SER A 117 22.50 -9.05 17.77
C SER A 117 21.31 -9.21 18.72
N HIS A 118 20.25 -9.88 18.28
CA HIS A 118 19.08 -10.16 19.10
C HIS A 118 19.42 -11.07 20.29
N GLU A 119 20.12 -12.18 20.03
CA GLU A 119 20.57 -13.12 21.06
C GLU A 119 21.39 -12.42 22.16
N LYS A 120 22.32 -11.53 21.77
CA LYS A 120 23.09 -10.74 22.74
C LYS A 120 22.22 -9.79 23.56
N ALA A 121 21.23 -9.15 22.93
CA ALA A 121 20.34 -8.23 23.61
C ALA A 121 19.37 -8.94 24.59
N THR A 122 19.01 -10.20 24.33
CA THR A 122 18.08 -10.98 25.15
C THR A 122 18.76 -11.98 26.09
N GLY A 123 20.02 -12.33 25.84
CA GLY A 123 20.78 -13.36 26.57
C GLY A 123 21.61 -12.84 27.75
N ASP A 124 21.72 -11.53 27.96
CA ASP A 124 22.37 -10.92 29.15
C ASP A 124 21.43 -10.81 30.38
N LEU A 125 20.34 -11.59 30.41
CA LEU A 125 19.37 -11.63 31.54
C LEU A 125 19.40 -12.94 32.36
N GLU A 126 20.42 -13.79 32.20
CA GLU A 126 20.65 -14.96 33.06
C GLU A 126 21.66 -14.70 34.18
#